data_AF-A0A7M2GGL5-F1
#
_entry.id   AF-A0A7M2GGL5-F1
#
_cell.length_a   1.000
_cell.length_b   1.000
_cell.length_c   1.000
_cell.angle_alpha   90.00
_cell.angle_beta   90.00
_cell.angle_gamma   90.00
#
_symmetry.space_group_name_H-M   'P 1'
#
loop_
_entity.id
_entity.type
_entity.pdbx_description
1 polymer ?
#
loop_
_entity_poly.entity_id
_entity_poly.type
_entity_poly.pdbx_seq_one_letter_code
_entity_poly.pdbx_strand_id
1 'polypeptide(L)'
;MKLVRHTVRVPVSLDKALRALAERRGISVYAMLQRSVKTGVATLADPTGRDAISGELVSELASISNRIVDVEHMLDRALFTACAAYCYARSAGLGERTTDEIAVAEINEAYDRQRRLSQGKRP
;
A
#
# COMPACT_ATOMS: atom_id res chain seq x y z
N MET A 1 24.60 38.90 -3.61
CA MET A 1 25.06 37.59 -4.14
C MET A 1 25.94 37.85 -5.34
N LYS A 2 27.13 37.23 -5.43
CA LYS A 2 28.02 37.39 -6.59
C LYS A 2 27.61 36.37 -7.66
N LEU A 3 27.18 36.84 -8.84
CA LEU A 3 26.83 35.98 -9.96
C LEU A 3 28.12 35.50 -10.65
N VAL A 4 28.22 34.20 -10.89
CA VAL A 4 29.35 33.57 -11.59
C VAL A 4 28.83 32.92 -12.87
N ARG A 5 29.55 33.10 -13.99
CA ARG A 5 29.21 32.52 -15.29
C ARG A 5 30.13 31.36 -15.60
N HIS A 6 29.54 30.20 -15.87
CA HIS A 6 30.23 29.02 -16.40
C HIS A 6 29.69 28.70 -17.79
N THR A 7 30.57 28.32 -18.72
CA THR A 7 30.20 27.87 -20.06
C THR A 7 30.40 26.37 -20.15
N VAL A 8 29.32 25.62 -20.36
CA VAL A 8 29.34 24.15 -20.38
C VAL A 8 28.87 23.66 -21.76
N ARG A 9 29.58 22.70 -22.34
CA ARG A 9 29.15 22.01 -23.56
C ARG A 9 28.13 20.94 -23.19
N VAL A 10 27.00 20.93 -23.87
CA VAL A 10 25.88 20.02 -23.58
C VAL A 10 25.62 19.14 -24.82
N PRO A 11 25.42 17.82 -24.66
CA PRO A 11 25.03 16.96 -25.77
C PRO A 11 23.70 17.37 -26.40
N VAL A 12 23.54 17.18 -27.71
CA VAL A 12 22.33 17.58 -28.46
C VAL A 12 21.06 16.93 -27.91
N SER A 13 21.14 15.68 -27.43
CA SER A 13 20.01 14.99 -26.78
C SER A 13 19.55 15.70 -25.51
N LEU A 14 20.48 16.22 -24.71
CA LEU A 14 20.16 16.93 -23.47
C LEU A 14 19.59 18.32 -23.75
N ASP A 15 20.10 19.03 -24.77
CA ASP A 15 19.53 20.30 -25.22
C ASP A 15 18.07 20.14 -25.68
N LYS A 16 17.78 19.08 -26.47
CA LYS A 16 16.41 18.76 -26.90
C LYS A 16 15.48 18.52 -25.71
N ALA A 17 15.90 17.71 -24.74
CA ALA A 17 15.13 17.44 -23.54
C ALA A 17 14.88 18.72 -22.71
N LEU A 18 15.89 19.58 -22.61
CA LEU A 18 15.82 20.83 -21.87
C LEU A 18 14.87 21.84 -22.53
N ARG A 19 14.86 21.94 -23.86
CA ARG A 19 13.88 22.75 -24.60
C ARG A 19 12.45 22.26 -24.40
N ALA A 20 12.22 20.95 -24.51
CA ALA A 20 10.91 20.37 -24.27
C ALA A 20 10.39 20.64 -22.84
N LEU A 21 11.28 20.61 -21.84
CA LEU A 21 10.95 20.96 -20.46
C LEU A 21 10.67 22.45 -20.28
N ALA A 22 11.41 23.31 -20.97
CA ALA A 22 11.22 24.76 -20.94
C ALA A 22 9.85 25.14 -21.54
N GLU A 23 9.49 24.55 -22.69
CA GLU A 23 8.20 24.72 -23.35
C GLU A 23 7.04 24.30 -22.46
N ARG A 24 7.11 23.09 -21.88
CA ARG A 24 6.08 22.57 -20.95
C ARG A 24 5.85 23.46 -19.74
N ARG A 25 6.87 24.21 -19.31
CA ARG A 25 6.81 25.09 -18.13
C ARG A 25 6.63 26.56 -18.48
N GLY A 26 6.54 26.91 -19.76
CA GLY A 26 6.37 28.29 -20.22
C GLY A 26 7.52 29.22 -19.85
N ILE A 27 8.74 28.70 -19.70
CA ILE A 27 9.92 29.49 -19.32
C ILE A 27 11.00 29.41 -20.40
N SER A 28 11.97 30.32 -20.35
CA SER A 28 13.09 30.29 -21.27
C SER A 28 13.99 29.07 -21.04
N VAL A 29 14.64 28.61 -22.11
CA VAL A 29 15.65 27.54 -22.08
C VAL A 29 16.75 27.86 -21.07
N TYR A 30 17.20 29.13 -21.00
CA TYR A 30 18.19 29.57 -20.02
C TYR A 30 17.71 29.45 -18.57
N ALA A 31 16.48 29.89 -18.28
CA ALA A 31 15.90 29.76 -16.94
C ALA A 31 15.70 28.29 -16.54
N MET A 32 15.31 27.45 -17.50
CA MET A 32 15.20 26.01 -17.29
C MET A 32 16.57 25.39 -17.00
N LEU A 33 17.63 25.78 -17.71
CA LEU A 33 19.00 25.33 -17.45
C LEU A 33 19.47 25.74 -16.06
N GLN A 34 19.28 27.00 -15.67
CA GLN A 34 19.63 27.47 -14.34
C GLN A 34 18.91 26.67 -13.25
N ARG A 35 17.61 26.40 -13.45
CA ARG A 35 16.81 25.59 -12.51
C ARG A 35 17.31 24.15 -12.46
N SER A 36 17.60 23.53 -13.60
CA SER A 36 18.13 22.16 -13.67
C SER A 36 19.48 22.04 -12.94
N VAL A 37 20.38 23.00 -13.12
CA VAL A 37 21.67 23.03 -12.42
C VAL A 37 21.47 23.20 -10.91
N LYS A 38 20.61 24.16 -10.49
CA LYS A 38 20.32 24.37 -9.07
C LYS A 38 19.75 23.11 -8.41
N THR A 39 18.78 22.47 -9.04
CA THR A 39 18.18 21.23 -8.54
C THR A 39 19.20 20.10 -8.53
N GLY A 40 19.98 19.93 -9.60
CA GLY A 40 21.00 18.88 -9.68
C GLY A 40 22.08 19.01 -8.60
N VAL A 41 22.57 20.23 -8.37
CA VAL A 41 23.54 20.50 -7.28
C VAL A 41 22.92 20.23 -5.92
N ALA A 42 21.66 20.62 -5.68
CA ALA A 42 20.97 20.32 -4.44
C ALA A 42 20.81 18.80 -4.21
N THR A 43 20.42 18.05 -5.24
CA THR A 43 20.32 16.58 -5.18
C THR A 43 21.66 15.91 -4.93
N LEU A 44 22.75 16.42 -5.54
CA LEU A 44 24.10 15.89 -5.31
C LEU A 44 24.65 16.27 -3.93
N ALA A 45 24.19 17.38 -3.34
CA ALA A 45 24.59 17.83 -2.01
C ALA A 45 23.85 17.07 -0.90
N ASP A 46 22.64 16.57 -1.14
CA ASP A 46 21.88 15.74 -0.22
C ASP A 46 21.32 14.48 -0.92
N PRO A 47 22.18 13.45 -1.11
CA PRO A 47 21.76 12.19 -1.72
C PRO A 47 20.81 11.39 -0.82
N THR A 48 20.83 11.65 0.49
CA THR A 48 20.10 10.89 1.51
C THR A 48 18.63 11.27 1.63
N GLY A 49 18.24 12.51 1.33
CA GLY A 49 16.87 12.98 1.51
C GLY A 49 15.82 12.30 0.62
N ARG A 50 16.21 11.80 -0.57
CA ARG A 50 15.28 11.10 -1.48
C ARG A 50 15.08 9.62 -1.11
N ASP A 51 16.14 8.97 -0.65
CA ASP A 51 16.10 7.56 -0.24
C ASP A 51 15.49 7.40 1.15
N ALA A 52 15.66 8.38 2.04
CA ALA A 52 15.04 8.40 3.37
C ALA A 52 13.50 8.43 3.30
N ILE A 53 12.92 9.29 2.44
CA ILE A 53 11.45 9.35 2.24
C ILE A 53 10.92 8.03 1.69
N SER A 54 11.67 7.40 0.76
CA SER A 54 11.28 6.12 0.18
C SER A 54 11.37 4.98 1.22
N GLY A 55 12.39 4.99 2.08
CA GLY A 55 12.56 4.01 3.15
C GLY A 55 11.51 4.12 4.25
N GLU A 56 11.15 5.34 4.67
CA GLU A 56 10.10 5.59 5.66
C GLU A 56 8.74 5.10 5.15
N LEU A 57 8.38 5.40 3.89
CA LEU A 57 7.15 4.91 3.29
C LEU A 57 7.09 3.37 3.21
N VAL A 58 8.22 2.71 2.91
CA VAL A 58 8.30 1.25 2.89
C VAL A 58 8.14 0.66 4.30
N SER A 59 8.74 1.29 5.31
CA SER A 59 8.60 0.88 6.71
C SER A 59 7.16 1.01 7.21
N GLU A 60 6.51 2.15 6.92
CA GLU A 60 5.10 2.37 7.28
C GLU A 60 4.17 1.39 6.54
N LEU A 61 4.44 1.11 5.26
CA LEU A 61 3.68 0.11 4.51
C LEU A 61 3.84 -1.29 5.11
N ALA A 62 5.06 -1.68 5.51
CA ALA A 62 5.30 -2.96 6.17
C ALA A 62 4.58 -3.03 7.53
N SER A 63 4.60 -1.95 8.31
CA SER A 63 3.87 -1.82 9.58
C SER A 63 2.36 -2.00 9.38
N ILE A 64 1.78 -1.31 8.37
CA ILE A 64 0.37 -1.45 8.01
C ILE A 64 0.07 -2.88 7.56
N SER A 65 0.93 -3.48 6.74
CA SER A 65 0.75 -4.85 6.27
C SER A 65 0.69 -5.86 7.42
N ASN A 66 1.57 -5.74 8.42
CA ASN A 66 1.53 -6.61 9.59
C ASN A 66 0.23 -6.42 10.39
N ARG A 67 -0.20 -5.18 10.59
CA ARG A 67 -1.46 -4.89 11.30
C ARG A 67 -2.68 -5.43 10.56
N ILE A 68 -2.66 -5.47 9.22
CA ILE A 68 -3.72 -6.09 8.42
C ILE A 68 -3.77 -7.59 8.69
N VAL A 69 -2.63 -8.29 8.75
CA VAL A 69 -2.59 -9.72 9.08
C VAL A 69 -3.22 -9.99 10.45
N ASP A 70 -2.91 -9.16 11.45
CA ASP A 70 -3.50 -9.29 12.78
C ASP A 70 -5.03 -9.09 12.76
N VAL A 71 -5.51 -8.12 11.97
CA VAL A 71 -6.95 -7.88 11.76
C VAL A 71 -7.62 -9.05 11.05
N GLU A 72 -6.99 -9.63 10.03
CA GLU A 72 -7.50 -10.81 9.33
C GLU A 72 -7.66 -12.00 10.29
N HIS A 73 -6.67 -12.26 11.14
CA HIS A 73 -6.76 -13.32 12.15
C HIS A 73 -7.87 -13.05 13.19
N MET A 74 -8.04 -11.79 13.61
CA MET A 74 -9.10 -11.41 14.53
C MET A 74 -10.49 -11.59 13.90
N LEU A 75 -10.65 -11.20 12.64
CA LEU A 75 -11.89 -11.38 11.87
C LEU A 75 -12.20 -12.87 11.66
N ASP A 76 -11.19 -13.69 11.40
CA ASP A 76 -11.35 -15.13 11.23
C ASP A 76 -11.88 -15.80 12.52
N ARG A 77 -11.27 -15.45 13.66
CA ARG A 77 -11.73 -15.91 14.99
C ARG A 77 -13.13 -15.40 15.31
N ALA A 78 -13.44 -14.15 14.97
CA ALA A 78 -14.78 -13.58 15.16
C ALA A 78 -15.82 -14.30 14.29
N LEU A 79 -15.48 -14.64 13.05
CA LEU A 79 -16.33 -15.40 12.15
C LEU A 79 -16.64 -16.79 12.72
N PHE A 80 -15.61 -17.52 13.18
CA PHE A 80 -15.81 -18.82 13.81
C PHE A 80 -16.70 -18.72 15.07
N THR A 81 -16.45 -17.72 15.92
CA THR A 81 -17.23 -17.49 17.14
C THR A 81 -18.70 -17.16 16.83
N ALA A 82 -18.95 -16.40 15.76
CA ALA A 82 -20.31 -16.10 15.31
C ALA A 82 -21.03 -17.35 14.77
N CYS A 83 -20.34 -18.20 14.01
CA CYS A 83 -20.89 -19.50 13.56
C CYS A 83 -21.23 -20.40 14.76
N ALA A 84 -20.35 -20.48 15.75
CA ALA A 84 -20.59 -21.22 16.99
C ALA A 84 -21.83 -20.70 17.74
N ALA A 85 -21.89 -19.38 17.97
CA ALA A 85 -23.02 -18.76 18.65
C ALA A 85 -24.35 -19.02 17.93
N TYR A 86 -24.36 -18.94 16.60
CA TYR A 86 -25.55 -19.22 15.79
C TYR A 86 -26.00 -20.69 15.93
N CYS A 87 -25.09 -21.66 15.81
CA CYS A 87 -25.40 -23.08 15.94
C CYS A 87 -25.97 -23.41 17.34
N TYR A 88 -25.33 -22.92 18.42
CA TYR A 88 -25.83 -23.12 19.78
C TYR A 88 -27.18 -22.43 20.02
N ALA A 89 -27.39 -21.22 19.50
CA ALA A 89 -28.68 -20.53 19.62
C ALA A 89 -29.80 -21.29 18.89
N ARG A 90 -29.49 -21.85 17.71
CA ARG A 90 -30.43 -22.64 16.92
C ARG A 90 -30.79 -23.95 17.60
N SER A 91 -29.82 -24.71 18.09
CA SER A 91 -30.10 -25.99 18.79
C SER A 91 -30.93 -25.77 20.06
N ALA A 92 -30.62 -24.72 20.82
CA ALA A 92 -31.41 -24.32 21.99
C ALA A 92 -32.85 -23.94 21.62
N GLY A 93 -33.06 -23.20 20.52
CA GLY A 93 -34.39 -22.82 20.04
C GLY A 93 -35.21 -23.98 19.50
N LEU A 94 -34.57 -24.99 18.91
CA LEU A 94 -35.23 -26.21 18.39
C LEU A 94 -35.44 -27.28 19.47
N GLY A 95 -34.83 -27.12 20.66
CA GLY A 95 -34.86 -28.12 21.72
C GLY A 95 -34.08 -29.40 21.35
N GLU A 96 -33.17 -29.31 20.38
CA GLU A 96 -32.34 -30.44 19.97
C GLU A 96 -31.29 -30.74 21.04
N ARG A 97 -31.24 -32.00 21.49
CA ARG A 97 -30.11 -32.51 22.27
C ARG A 97 -28.99 -32.88 21.31
N THR A 98 -28.28 -31.87 20.84
CA THR A 98 -27.09 -32.02 20.01
C THR A 98 -25.91 -32.40 20.91
N THR A 99 -25.19 -33.47 20.58
CA THR A 99 -23.90 -33.75 21.24
C THR A 99 -22.86 -32.73 20.79
N ASP A 100 -21.84 -32.49 21.60
CA ASP A 100 -20.76 -31.55 21.25
C ASP A 100 -20.09 -31.90 19.92
N GLU A 101 -19.97 -33.20 19.60
CA GLU A 101 -19.41 -33.68 18.33
C GLU A 101 -20.23 -33.23 17.12
N ILE A 102 -21.55 -33.33 17.20
CA ILE A 102 -22.45 -32.89 16.11
C ILE A 102 -22.43 -31.35 16.01
N ALA A 103 -22.42 -30.66 17.15
CA ALA A 103 -22.35 -29.19 17.17
C ALA A 103 -21.06 -28.69 16.52
N VAL A 104 -19.91 -29.28 16.84
CA VAL A 104 -18.62 -28.92 16.24
C VAL A 104 -18.61 -29.17 14.74
N ALA A 105 -19.20 -30.27 14.27
CA ALA A 105 -19.30 -30.55 12.83
C ALA A 105 -20.12 -29.48 12.09
N GLU A 106 -21.29 -29.10 12.63
CA GLU A 106 -22.14 -28.06 12.04
C GLU A 106 -21.47 -26.68 12.03
N ILE A 107 -20.75 -26.34 13.11
CA ILE A 107 -20.01 -25.08 13.23
C ILE A 107 -18.94 -24.98 12.15
N ASN A 108 -18.14 -26.04 11.99
CA ASN A 108 -17.09 -26.08 10.97
C ASN A 108 -17.68 -25.99 9.56
N GLU A 109 -18.78 -26.69 9.29
CA GLU A 109 -19.44 -26.61 7.98
C GLU A 109 -19.98 -25.18 7.70
N ALA A 110 -20.60 -24.54 8.70
CA ALA A 110 -21.07 -23.17 8.58
C ALA A 110 -19.94 -22.17 8.37
N TYR A 111 -18.84 -22.31 9.12
CA TYR A 111 -17.64 -21.51 8.99
C TYR A 111 -17.00 -21.67 7.59
N ASP A 112 -16.85 -22.91 7.11
CA ASP A 112 -16.30 -23.19 5.78
C ASP A 112 -17.16 -22.63 4.65
N ARG A 113 -18.49 -22.60 4.81
CA ARG A 113 -19.38 -21.92 3.87
C ARG A 113 -19.12 -20.42 3.84
N GLN A 114 -19.03 -19.77 5.00
CA GLN A 114 -18.76 -18.32 5.08
C GLN A 114 -17.39 -17.96 4.52
N ARG A 115 -16.37 -18.79 4.79
CA ARG A 115 -15.02 -18.61 4.27
C ARG A 115 -14.94 -18.75 2.74
N ARG A 116 -15.74 -19.66 2.15
CA ARG A 116 -15.85 -19.76 0.68
C ARG A 116 -16.51 -18.52 0.06
N LEU A 117 -17.55 -17.99 0.71
CA LEU A 117 -18.23 -16.76 0.26
C LEU A 117 -17.30 -15.54 0.29
N SER A 118 -16.47 -15.41 1.33
CA SER A 118 -15.51 -14.30 1.45
C SER A 118 -14.39 -14.38 0.42
N GLN A 119 -13.99 -15.58 0.00
CA GLN A 119 -12.97 -15.81 -1.03
C GLN A 119 -13.50 -15.63 -2.47
N GLY A 120 -14.74 -15.18 -2.65
CA GLY A 120 -15.32 -14.93 -3.98
C GLY A 120 -15.62 -16.19 -4.80
N LYS A 121 -15.44 -17.39 -4.21
CA LYS A 121 -15.96 -18.63 -4.78
C LYS A 121 -17.46 -18.71 -4.47
N ARG A 122 -18.25 -18.01 -5.29
CA ARG A 122 -19.68 -18.25 -5.35
C ARG A 122 -19.91 -19.71 -5.79
N PRO A 123 -20.94 -20.38 -5.24
CA PRO A 123 -21.28 -21.75 -5.61
C PRO A 123 -21.58 -21.89 -7.10
#